data_AF-A0A7S2NB63-F1
#
_entry.id   AF-A0A7S2NB63-F1
#
_cell.length_a   1.000
_cell.length_b   1.000
_cell.length_c   1.000
_cell.angle_alpha   90.00
_cell.angle_beta   90.00
_cell.angle_gamma   90.00
#
_symmetry.space_group_name_H-M   'P 1'
#
loop_
_entity.id
_entity.type
_entity.pdbx_description
1 polymer ?
#
loop_
_entity_poly.entity_id
_entity_poly.type
_entity_poly.pdbx_seq_one_letter_code
_entity_poly.pdbx_strand_id
1 'polypeptide(L)'
;PWSDVDGCAPAFGKSPQIVGVNLPQDAVVRPRALAFNPKGDRELWIADTGRNALTRAILDENRAVEDVLVTKDRAEYHYLDNISSIAFTPTGEFATCQESVNFYQGNMLANFFMGPTLYDTAARGWVSSKLEPCERGETCYLVHTDMLHESPLCMGIVHDNGASWYSESIGKTYRNAFWAFGGGHSQLVRFDFREEHGPGSMDHSIAEVRRYTGLKLSRVEGVPSSMAIDADARLMYLCDTGANRIVLIELDSGSYSRDAKLSTNEFDAYRVYSSPSEEFEYEVWDGLIHTTFASIPAPSGIAISSTTVYAASYSMGTIFAYLRSTGELISTLEVAPMNTLFGLTLETSASASTEGELFYVGGNGVHRVSLPTGTLACEAQASPSSTCSDGLANGEETGIDCGGRYCSRCKDGQACAISTDCLSNSCDNGVCVDAVPYIHQATILEGYLSSQFYYNSFLHHAIHQDSMSTASYLNPYPIMEETFCNEVGKNTSSLTPLAEQAPDCAVIDFDALLMGGCFCHPCLDKLNPCLNGGTCVNYMLKGFTCSCPDGYHGDHCQYAPDEPTPSYKSMGNFTKWPYYVYPYEMASDKCMADPLPTTCEMDESLVGKQCTCKYKWVEAGEASGVELVCV
;
A
#
# COMPACT_ATOMS: atom_id res chain seq x y z
N PRO A 1 -17.52 -31.55 25.49
CA PRO A 1 -18.98 -31.62 25.25
C PRO A 1 -19.55 -30.20 25.30
N TRP A 2 -19.70 -29.59 24.13
CA TRP A 2 -20.24 -28.26 23.92
C TRP A 2 -21.74 -28.31 24.21
N SER A 3 -22.18 -27.88 25.39
CA SER A 3 -23.60 -27.72 25.66
C SER A 3 -24.09 -26.49 24.89
N ASP A 4 -25.02 -26.71 23.97
CA ASP A 4 -25.73 -25.70 23.21
C ASP A 4 -26.23 -24.60 24.15
N VAL A 5 -25.57 -23.44 24.14
CA VAL A 5 -26.21 -22.19 24.53
C VAL A 5 -27.09 -21.82 23.35
N ASP A 6 -28.41 -21.90 23.52
CA ASP A 6 -29.38 -21.64 22.45
C ASP A 6 -29.05 -20.33 21.70
N GLY A 7 -28.68 -20.44 20.41
CA GLY A 7 -28.46 -19.30 19.50
C GLY A 7 -27.02 -18.91 19.15
N CYS A 8 -26.00 -19.63 19.65
CA CYS A 8 -24.58 -19.30 19.46
C CYS A 8 -23.76 -20.38 18.72
N ALA A 9 -22.74 -19.99 17.95
CA ALA A 9 -21.78 -20.89 17.28
C ALA A 9 -20.32 -20.42 17.42
N PRO A 10 -19.30 -21.31 17.33
CA PRO A 10 -17.89 -20.89 17.28
C PRO A 10 -17.63 -20.01 16.06
N ALA A 11 -16.75 -19.00 16.16
CA ALA A 11 -16.49 -18.06 15.06
C ALA A 11 -16.12 -18.71 13.72
N PHE A 12 -15.36 -19.81 13.74
CA PHE A 12 -15.00 -20.57 12.52
C PHE A 12 -15.86 -21.84 12.31
N GLY A 13 -16.94 -22.00 13.08
CA GLY A 13 -17.76 -23.20 13.12
C GLY A 13 -17.12 -24.37 13.86
N LYS A 14 -17.87 -25.47 14.00
CA LYS A 14 -17.44 -26.66 14.75
C LYS A 14 -16.32 -27.45 14.05
N SER A 15 -16.17 -27.30 12.74
CA SER A 15 -15.20 -28.03 11.92
C SER A 15 -14.81 -27.18 10.70
N PRO A 16 -14.04 -26.09 10.90
CA PRO A 16 -13.64 -25.20 9.82
C PRO A 16 -12.96 -25.97 8.70
N GLN A 17 -13.38 -25.69 7.45
CA GLN A 17 -12.75 -26.26 6.27
C GLN A 17 -11.94 -25.17 5.59
N ILE A 18 -10.64 -25.41 5.46
CA ILE A 18 -9.74 -24.56 4.68
C ILE A 18 -9.75 -25.08 3.24
N VAL A 19 -10.13 -24.22 2.31
CA VAL A 19 -10.23 -24.56 0.89
C VAL A 19 -9.35 -23.61 0.09
N GLY A 20 -8.45 -24.15 -0.74
CA GLY A 20 -7.70 -23.35 -1.70
C GLY A 20 -8.60 -22.85 -2.82
N VAL A 21 -8.43 -21.59 -3.23
CA VAL A 21 -9.07 -21.05 -4.43
C VAL A 21 -8.20 -21.44 -5.62
N ASN A 22 -8.73 -22.32 -6.47
CA ASN A 22 -8.03 -22.84 -7.64
C ASN A 22 -7.95 -21.77 -8.74
N LEU A 23 -6.96 -20.90 -8.64
CA LEU A 23 -6.61 -19.96 -9.70
C LEU A 23 -5.80 -20.68 -10.80
N PRO A 24 -5.93 -20.25 -12.07
CA PRO A 24 -5.04 -20.72 -13.13
C PRO A 24 -3.57 -20.54 -12.75
N GLN A 25 -2.72 -21.40 -13.32
CA GLN A 25 -1.28 -21.23 -13.18
C GLN A 25 -0.89 -19.81 -13.60
N ASP A 26 0.00 -19.19 -12.83
CA ASP A 26 0.48 -17.84 -13.09
C ASP A 26 -0.58 -16.72 -12.98
N ALA A 27 -1.79 -16.98 -12.47
CA ALA A 27 -2.72 -15.91 -12.12
C ALA A 27 -2.15 -15.02 -11.00
N VAL A 28 -1.41 -15.60 -10.04
CA VAL A 28 -0.73 -14.87 -8.95
C VAL A 28 0.69 -15.44 -8.75
N VAL A 29 1.67 -14.63 -8.32
CA VAL A 29 3.03 -15.08 -7.92
C VAL A 29 3.27 -14.82 -6.44
N ARG A 30 3.15 -13.56 -6.00
CA ARG A 30 3.40 -13.11 -4.63
C ARG A 30 2.23 -12.20 -4.20
N PRO A 31 1.01 -12.78 -4.09
CA PRO A 31 -0.14 -12.04 -3.58
C PRO A 31 0.14 -11.51 -2.17
N ARG A 32 -0.39 -10.33 -1.84
CA ARG A 32 -0.28 -9.74 -0.49
C ARG A 32 -1.61 -9.33 0.10
N ALA A 33 -2.51 -8.79 -0.73
CA ALA A 33 -3.81 -8.32 -0.29
C ALA A 33 -4.90 -8.72 -1.29
N LEU A 34 -6.13 -8.68 -0.80
CA LEU A 34 -7.31 -8.97 -1.60
C LEU A 34 -8.51 -8.20 -1.08
N ALA A 35 -9.44 -7.88 -1.96
CA ALA A 35 -10.71 -7.24 -1.63
C ALA A 35 -11.78 -7.64 -2.64
N PHE A 36 -13.04 -7.72 -2.20
CA PHE A 36 -14.17 -7.87 -3.10
C PHE A 36 -14.61 -6.51 -3.66
N ASN A 37 -14.94 -6.47 -4.95
CA ASN A 37 -15.62 -5.34 -5.55
C ASN A 37 -17.09 -5.33 -5.09
N PRO A 38 -17.56 -4.29 -4.37
CA PRO A 38 -18.91 -4.27 -3.81
C PRO A 38 -20.03 -4.20 -4.86
N LYS A 39 -19.71 -3.85 -6.12
CA LYS A 39 -20.68 -3.87 -7.24
C LYS A 39 -20.75 -5.20 -7.97
N GLY A 40 -19.70 -6.01 -7.92
CA GLY A 40 -19.62 -7.29 -8.63
C GLY A 40 -20.18 -8.43 -7.76
N ASP A 41 -20.99 -9.32 -8.34
CA ASP A 41 -21.38 -10.54 -7.63
C ASP A 41 -20.16 -11.48 -7.54
N ARG A 42 -19.55 -11.54 -6.35
CA ARG A 42 -18.38 -12.36 -6.05
C ARG A 42 -17.17 -12.07 -6.94
N GLU A 43 -16.94 -10.79 -7.21
CA GLU A 43 -15.76 -10.31 -7.95
C GLU A 43 -14.62 -10.01 -6.97
N LEU A 44 -13.64 -10.92 -6.92
CA LEU A 44 -12.47 -10.82 -6.04
C LEU A 44 -11.29 -10.17 -6.76
N TRP A 45 -10.65 -9.19 -6.14
CA TRP A 45 -9.42 -8.58 -6.61
C TRP A 45 -8.26 -8.92 -5.69
N ILE A 46 -7.11 -9.26 -6.29
CA ILE A 46 -5.91 -9.70 -5.58
C ILE A 46 -4.74 -8.82 -6.03
N ALA A 47 -4.05 -8.21 -5.07
CA ALA A 47 -2.85 -7.42 -5.28
C ALA A 47 -1.60 -8.31 -5.24
N ASP A 48 -0.79 -8.27 -6.31
CA ASP A 48 0.37 -9.15 -6.51
C ASP A 48 1.66 -8.35 -6.74
N THR A 49 2.58 -8.47 -5.78
CA THR A 49 3.90 -7.81 -5.79
C THR A 49 4.95 -8.53 -6.63
N GLY A 50 4.69 -9.77 -7.04
CA GLY A 50 5.57 -10.48 -7.98
C GLY A 50 5.51 -9.88 -9.38
N ARG A 51 4.41 -9.21 -9.71
CA ARG A 51 4.15 -8.70 -11.07
C ARG A 51 3.89 -7.21 -11.13
N ASN A 52 3.78 -6.52 -9.99
CA ASN A 52 3.23 -5.16 -9.93
C ASN A 52 1.89 -5.12 -10.68
N ALA A 53 0.98 -6.03 -10.31
CA ALA A 53 -0.25 -6.31 -11.03
C ALA A 53 -1.42 -6.57 -10.09
N LEU A 54 -2.62 -6.46 -10.65
CA LEU A 54 -3.86 -6.85 -10.00
C LEU A 54 -4.45 -8.07 -10.71
N THR A 55 -5.03 -8.98 -9.96
CA THR A 55 -5.77 -10.13 -10.51
C THR A 55 -7.21 -10.06 -10.08
N ARG A 56 -8.12 -9.87 -11.03
CA ARG A 56 -9.56 -10.00 -10.83
C ARG A 56 -9.98 -11.45 -11.08
N ALA A 57 -10.73 -12.03 -10.17
CA ALA A 57 -11.34 -13.35 -10.31
C ALA A 57 -12.86 -13.23 -10.08
N ILE A 58 -13.67 -13.77 -11.00
CA ILE A 58 -15.12 -13.90 -10.83
C ILE A 58 -15.40 -15.30 -10.31
N LEU A 59 -16.17 -15.38 -9.23
CA LEU A 59 -16.48 -16.65 -8.57
C LEU A 59 -17.96 -17.04 -8.78
N ASP A 60 -18.22 -18.34 -8.99
CA ASP A 60 -19.57 -18.89 -9.04
C ASP A 60 -20.20 -19.01 -7.64
N GLU A 61 -21.45 -19.48 -7.56
CA GLU A 61 -22.15 -19.72 -6.30
C GLU A 61 -21.44 -20.74 -5.37
N ASN A 62 -20.58 -21.61 -5.92
CA ASN A 62 -19.75 -22.56 -5.18
C ASN A 62 -18.35 -22.02 -4.86
N ARG A 63 -18.09 -20.77 -5.25
CA ARG A 63 -16.82 -20.04 -5.19
C ARG A 63 -15.70 -20.75 -5.95
N ALA A 64 -16.07 -21.45 -7.02
CA ALA A 64 -15.17 -21.86 -8.07
C ALA A 64 -14.91 -20.66 -8.99
N VAL A 65 -13.69 -20.59 -9.53
CA VAL A 65 -13.28 -19.51 -10.43
C VAL A 65 -13.91 -19.71 -11.81
N GLU A 66 -14.75 -18.76 -12.24
CA GLU A 66 -15.39 -18.76 -13.56
C GLU A 66 -14.62 -17.91 -14.59
N ASP A 67 -14.03 -16.81 -14.12
CA ASP A 67 -13.25 -15.89 -14.94
C ASP A 67 -12.06 -15.36 -14.15
N VAL A 68 -10.96 -15.09 -14.86
CA VAL A 68 -9.77 -14.45 -14.29
C VAL A 68 -9.29 -13.34 -15.23
N LEU A 69 -8.69 -12.32 -14.66
CA LEU A 69 -8.06 -11.25 -15.41
C LEU A 69 -6.89 -10.70 -14.61
N VAL A 70 -5.68 -11.04 -15.03
CA VAL A 70 -4.47 -10.36 -14.59
C VAL A 70 -4.34 -9.07 -15.37
N THR A 71 -4.11 -7.96 -14.70
CA THR A 71 -3.99 -6.65 -15.33
C THR A 71 -2.95 -5.78 -14.64
N LYS A 72 -2.52 -4.74 -15.36
CA LYS A 72 -1.53 -3.77 -14.92
C LYS A 72 -1.93 -2.36 -15.33
N ASP A 73 -1.29 -1.39 -14.70
CA ASP A 73 -1.12 -0.06 -15.25
C ASP A 73 -0.06 -0.07 -16.35
N ARG A 74 -0.06 0.94 -17.23
CA ARG A 74 0.99 1.12 -18.25
C ARG A 74 2.31 1.62 -17.68
N ALA A 75 2.25 2.17 -16.48
CA ALA A 75 3.39 2.57 -15.67
C ALA A 75 3.36 1.85 -14.32
N GLU A 76 3.29 0.50 -14.36
CA GLU A 76 3.13 -0.31 -13.16
C GLU A 76 4.26 -0.16 -12.13
N TYR A 77 5.44 0.26 -12.58
CA TYR A 77 6.63 0.52 -11.77
C TYR A 77 6.52 1.75 -10.87
N HIS A 78 5.46 2.55 -11.04
CA HIS A 78 5.13 3.67 -10.17
C HIS A 78 3.75 3.45 -9.52
N TYR A 79 2.72 3.21 -10.34
CA TYR A 79 1.32 3.14 -9.87
C TYR A 79 0.92 1.81 -9.23
N LEU A 80 1.62 0.72 -9.54
CA LEU A 80 1.34 -0.62 -8.98
C LEU A 80 2.59 -1.24 -8.35
N ASP A 81 3.59 -0.43 -8.01
CA ASP A 81 4.86 -0.95 -7.51
C ASP A 81 4.70 -1.50 -6.09
N ASN A 82 5.08 -2.77 -5.90
CA ASN A 82 5.05 -3.43 -4.60
C ASN A 82 3.76 -3.19 -3.77
N ILE A 83 2.60 -3.39 -4.41
CA ILE A 83 1.27 -3.17 -3.81
C ILE A 83 1.14 -3.93 -2.48
N SER A 84 0.94 -3.22 -1.39
CA SER A 84 0.72 -3.77 -0.07
C SER A 84 -0.77 -4.02 0.21
N SER A 85 -1.65 -3.14 -0.26
CA SER A 85 -3.08 -3.18 0.08
C SER A 85 -3.97 -2.57 -1.02
N ILE A 86 -5.25 -2.95 -1.01
CA ILE A 86 -6.30 -2.47 -1.93
C ILE A 86 -7.60 -2.25 -1.16
N ALA A 87 -8.36 -1.21 -1.49
CA ALA A 87 -9.67 -0.93 -0.89
C ALA A 87 -10.64 -0.33 -1.90
N PHE A 88 -11.88 -0.85 -1.91
CA PHE A 88 -12.95 -0.36 -2.78
C PHE A 88 -13.82 0.70 -2.10
N THR A 89 -14.28 1.65 -2.91
CA THR A 89 -15.45 2.48 -2.60
C THR A 89 -16.73 1.67 -2.83
N PRO A 90 -17.87 2.06 -2.22
CA PRO A 90 -19.18 1.46 -2.50
C PRO A 90 -19.61 1.58 -3.98
N THR A 91 -19.01 2.51 -4.73
CA THR A 91 -19.28 2.75 -6.15
C THR A 91 -18.41 1.91 -7.08
N GLY A 92 -17.51 1.06 -6.55
CA GLY A 92 -16.67 0.16 -7.36
C GLY A 92 -15.38 0.81 -7.88
N GLU A 93 -15.15 2.08 -7.58
CA GLU A 93 -13.79 2.65 -7.64
C GLU A 93 -12.95 2.01 -6.53
N PHE A 94 -11.63 2.04 -6.65
CA PHE A 94 -10.76 1.54 -5.61
C PHE A 94 -9.43 2.25 -5.61
N ALA A 95 -8.77 2.23 -4.46
CA ALA A 95 -7.40 2.70 -4.33
C ALA A 95 -6.46 1.55 -3.95
N THR A 96 -5.25 1.58 -4.50
CA THR A 96 -4.14 0.74 -4.09
C THR A 96 -3.16 1.53 -3.24
N CYS A 97 -2.36 0.81 -2.46
CA CYS A 97 -1.36 1.34 -1.55
C CYS A 97 -0.06 0.56 -1.79
N GLN A 98 1.03 1.29 -2.02
CA GLN A 98 2.28 0.79 -2.56
C GLN A 98 3.38 0.89 -1.49
N GLU A 99 3.99 -0.24 -1.13
CA GLU A 99 5.16 -0.24 -0.25
C GLU A 99 6.41 0.06 -1.09
N SER A 100 6.48 1.29 -1.62
CA SER A 100 7.57 1.75 -2.49
C SER A 100 8.10 3.10 -2.05
N VAL A 101 9.36 3.34 -2.40
CA VAL A 101 10.06 4.62 -2.27
C VAL A 101 10.24 5.31 -3.62
N ASN A 102 9.61 4.78 -4.67
CA ASN A 102 9.69 5.27 -6.05
C ASN A 102 11.11 5.33 -6.62
N PHE A 103 11.73 4.17 -6.81
CA PHE A 103 13.05 4.04 -7.43
C PHE A 103 12.95 3.40 -8.82
N TYR A 104 11.72 3.30 -9.35
CA TYR A 104 11.37 2.83 -10.70
C TYR A 104 12.07 1.53 -11.07
N GLN A 105 11.90 0.50 -10.24
CA GLN A 105 12.54 -0.81 -10.42
C GLN A 105 14.08 -0.75 -10.52
N GLY A 106 14.72 0.19 -9.82
CA GLY A 106 16.18 0.35 -9.81
C GLY A 106 16.73 1.25 -10.91
N ASN A 107 15.86 1.94 -11.66
CA ASN A 107 16.27 2.81 -12.74
C ASN A 107 16.62 4.22 -12.29
N MET A 108 16.19 4.61 -11.08
CA MET A 108 16.56 5.88 -10.47
C MET A 108 16.80 5.74 -8.97
N LEU A 109 17.42 6.77 -8.40
CA LEU A 109 17.42 6.95 -6.95
C LEU A 109 15.98 7.18 -6.47
N ALA A 110 15.69 6.73 -5.25
CA ALA A 110 14.38 6.93 -4.63
C ALA A 110 14.06 8.43 -4.50
N ASN A 111 12.91 8.86 -5.01
CA ASN A 111 12.41 10.23 -4.84
C ASN A 111 11.32 10.35 -3.76
N PHE A 112 10.83 9.21 -3.23
CA PHE A 112 9.78 9.10 -2.21
C PHE A 112 8.43 9.71 -2.59
N PHE A 113 8.22 10.01 -3.86
CA PHE A 113 6.97 10.52 -4.39
C PHE A 113 6.02 9.35 -4.64
N MET A 114 5.32 8.92 -3.60
CA MET A 114 4.41 7.77 -3.62
C MET A 114 3.23 8.00 -2.69
N GLY A 115 2.12 7.37 -3.01
CA GLY A 115 0.98 7.23 -2.11
C GLY A 115 -0.16 6.55 -2.84
N PRO A 116 -1.41 6.63 -2.33
CA PRO A 116 -2.49 5.85 -2.88
C PRO A 116 -2.76 6.19 -4.34
N THR A 117 -3.04 5.16 -5.14
CA THR A 117 -3.42 5.32 -6.55
C THR A 117 -4.87 4.93 -6.73
N LEU A 118 -5.68 5.85 -7.26
CA LEU A 118 -7.10 5.67 -7.51
C LEU A 118 -7.33 5.05 -8.89
N TYR A 119 -8.28 4.11 -8.95
CA TYR A 119 -8.74 3.44 -10.15
C TYR A 119 -10.26 3.42 -10.20
N ASP A 120 -10.82 3.44 -11.41
CA ASP A 120 -12.26 3.28 -11.63
C ASP A 120 -12.55 2.07 -12.53
N THR A 121 -13.35 1.14 -12.01
CA THR A 121 -13.77 -0.06 -12.76
C THR A 121 -14.92 0.22 -13.73
N ALA A 122 -15.63 1.35 -13.60
CA ALA A 122 -16.89 1.65 -14.28
C ALA A 122 -16.76 2.66 -15.44
N ALA A 123 -15.86 3.64 -15.40
CA ALA A 123 -15.91 4.77 -16.35
C ALA A 123 -15.28 4.54 -17.74
N ARG A 124 -14.27 3.68 -17.90
CA ARG A 124 -13.50 3.62 -19.18
C ARG A 124 -13.21 2.23 -19.73
N GLY A 125 -13.60 1.17 -19.00
CA GLY A 125 -13.19 -0.18 -19.35
C GLY A 125 -11.67 -0.33 -19.41
N TRP A 126 -11.21 -1.40 -20.03
CA TRP A 126 -9.79 -1.62 -20.23
C TRP A 126 -9.29 -0.87 -21.45
N VAL A 127 -8.05 -0.41 -21.42
CA VAL A 127 -7.45 0.35 -22.53
C VAL A 127 -6.23 -0.36 -23.12
N SER A 128 -5.93 -0.08 -24.39
CA SER A 128 -4.71 -0.55 -25.05
C SER A 128 -3.50 0.31 -24.67
N SER A 129 -2.32 -0.04 -25.19
CA SER A 129 -1.10 0.77 -25.04
C SER A 129 -1.27 2.22 -25.53
N LYS A 130 -2.24 2.47 -26.44
CA LYS A 130 -2.59 3.77 -27.00
C LYS A 130 -3.64 4.56 -26.21
N LEU A 131 -4.09 4.08 -25.04
CA LEU A 131 -5.22 4.65 -24.26
C LEU A 131 -6.52 4.70 -25.08
N GLU A 132 -6.68 3.76 -26.01
CA GLU A 132 -7.91 3.54 -26.75
C GLU A 132 -8.68 2.37 -26.09
N PRO A 133 -10.01 2.26 -26.29
CA PRO A 133 -10.76 1.11 -25.79
C PRO A 133 -10.08 -0.20 -26.22
N CYS A 134 -9.77 -1.06 -25.26
CA CYS A 134 -9.00 -2.28 -25.54
C CYS A 134 -9.82 -3.26 -26.40
N GLU A 135 -9.22 -3.71 -27.49
CA GLU A 135 -9.82 -4.67 -28.40
C GLU A 135 -9.39 -6.12 -28.10
N ARG A 136 -9.93 -7.06 -28.89
CA ARG A 136 -9.60 -8.47 -28.77
C ARG A 136 -8.25 -8.74 -29.44
N GLY A 137 -7.31 -9.33 -28.68
CA GLY A 137 -5.96 -9.63 -29.17
C GLY A 137 -4.91 -8.63 -28.67
N GLU A 138 -5.35 -7.50 -28.11
CA GLU A 138 -4.50 -6.50 -27.48
C GLU A 138 -4.19 -6.83 -26.01
N THR A 139 -3.07 -6.28 -25.53
CA THR A 139 -2.76 -6.18 -24.10
C THR A 139 -3.62 -5.08 -23.48
N CYS A 140 -4.41 -5.46 -22.48
CA CYS A 140 -5.35 -4.55 -21.82
C CYS A 140 -4.79 -4.06 -20.47
N TYR A 141 -4.87 -2.75 -20.26
CA TYR A 141 -4.43 -2.06 -19.06
C TYR A 141 -5.60 -1.50 -18.26
N LEU A 142 -5.42 -1.48 -16.94
CA LEU A 142 -6.19 -0.64 -16.04
C LEU A 142 -5.39 0.63 -15.78
N VAL A 143 -5.88 1.77 -16.25
CA VAL A 143 -5.18 3.03 -16.06
C VAL A 143 -5.74 3.72 -14.84
N HIS A 144 -4.85 4.17 -13.96
CA HIS A 144 -5.19 4.98 -12.80
C HIS A 144 -5.92 6.25 -13.22
N THR A 145 -6.82 6.70 -12.35
CA THR A 145 -7.55 7.96 -12.50
C THR A 145 -6.86 9.10 -11.78
N ASP A 146 -6.17 8.82 -10.67
CA ASP A 146 -5.48 9.80 -9.83
C ASP A 146 -4.43 9.13 -8.93
N MET A 147 -3.51 9.90 -8.37
CA MET A 147 -2.55 9.45 -7.35
C MET A 147 -2.11 10.62 -6.47
N LEU A 148 -2.15 10.43 -5.16
CA LEU A 148 -1.66 11.41 -4.18
C LEU A 148 -0.39 10.87 -3.51
N HIS A 149 0.62 11.72 -3.30
CA HIS A 149 2.02 11.33 -3.09
C HIS A 149 2.54 11.55 -1.65
N GLU A 150 1.66 11.75 -0.68
CA GLU A 150 2.03 12.12 0.70
C GLU A 150 2.33 10.89 1.59
N SER A 151 2.40 9.67 1.06
CA SER A 151 2.62 8.46 1.86
C SER A 151 3.50 7.42 1.17
N PRO A 152 4.81 7.67 1.01
CA PRO A 152 5.74 6.62 0.63
C PRO A 152 5.75 5.48 1.65
N LEU A 153 6.11 4.29 1.17
CA LEU A 153 6.03 3.04 1.92
C LEU A 153 4.63 2.83 2.51
N CYS A 154 3.60 3.00 1.67
CA CYS A 154 2.22 2.80 2.09
C CYS A 154 2.00 1.32 2.45
N MET A 155 1.52 1.05 3.68
CA MET A 155 1.45 -0.32 4.21
C MET A 155 0.03 -0.91 4.22
N GLY A 156 -0.99 -0.06 4.25
CA GLY A 156 -2.39 -0.45 4.32
C GLY A 156 -3.30 0.67 3.91
N ILE A 157 -4.46 0.34 3.36
CA ILE A 157 -5.48 1.30 2.92
C ILE A 157 -6.88 0.78 3.19
N VAL A 158 -7.81 1.67 3.54
CA VAL A 158 -9.25 1.39 3.68
C VAL A 158 -10.07 2.61 3.29
N HIS A 159 -11.23 2.37 2.68
CA HIS A 159 -12.14 3.42 2.25
C HIS A 159 -12.95 4.03 3.42
N ASP A 160 -13.01 5.36 3.48
CA ASP A 160 -13.81 6.11 4.44
C ASP A 160 -15.27 6.25 3.98
N ASN A 161 -16.13 5.33 4.44
CA ASN A 161 -17.54 5.28 4.05
C ASN A 161 -18.37 6.51 4.45
N GLY A 162 -17.90 7.35 5.38
CA GLY A 162 -18.64 8.50 5.87
C GLY A 162 -18.42 9.78 5.07
N ALA A 163 -17.35 9.84 4.28
CA ALA A 163 -16.96 11.04 3.58
C ALA A 163 -17.61 11.15 2.20
N SER A 164 -17.96 12.38 1.84
CA SER A 164 -18.36 12.73 0.48
C SER A 164 -18.14 14.20 0.21
N TRP A 165 -17.78 14.52 -1.02
CA TRP A 165 -17.62 15.89 -1.49
C TRP A 165 -18.47 16.12 -2.74
N TYR A 166 -19.09 17.29 -2.88
CA TYR A 166 -19.94 17.61 -4.03
C TYR A 166 -19.33 18.75 -4.84
N SER A 167 -19.04 18.47 -6.11
CA SER A 167 -18.61 19.50 -7.06
C SER A 167 -19.83 20.20 -7.62
N GLU A 168 -20.03 21.47 -7.26
CA GLU A 168 -21.11 22.28 -7.82
C GLU A 168 -20.92 22.55 -9.32
N SER A 169 -19.67 22.64 -9.79
CA SER A 169 -19.32 23.00 -11.17
C SER A 169 -19.74 21.91 -12.19
N ILE A 170 -19.62 20.64 -11.81
CA ILE A 170 -19.92 19.48 -12.66
C ILE A 170 -21.11 18.64 -12.15
N GLY A 171 -21.66 18.97 -10.98
CA GLY A 171 -22.82 18.29 -10.41
C GLY A 171 -22.57 16.84 -9.99
N LYS A 172 -21.34 16.50 -9.60
CA LYS A 172 -20.92 15.13 -9.22
C LYS A 172 -20.63 15.06 -7.71
N THR A 173 -21.07 13.98 -7.06
CA THR A 173 -20.65 13.64 -5.70
C THR A 173 -19.54 12.61 -5.76
N TYR A 174 -18.46 12.90 -5.05
CA TYR A 174 -17.29 12.06 -4.92
C TYR A 174 -17.28 11.36 -3.56
N ARG A 175 -16.84 10.11 -3.56
CA ARG A 175 -16.70 9.23 -2.38
C ARG A 175 -15.37 8.49 -2.45
N ASN A 176 -14.33 9.20 -2.79
CA ASN A 176 -12.98 8.72 -3.06
C ASN A 176 -12.07 9.12 -1.89
N ALA A 177 -12.52 8.85 -0.65
CA ALA A 177 -11.76 9.14 0.55
C ALA A 177 -11.22 7.85 1.18
N PHE A 178 -9.95 7.84 1.54
CA PHE A 178 -9.23 6.67 2.03
C PHE A 178 -8.32 7.00 3.20
N TRP A 179 -8.27 6.11 4.17
CA TRP A 179 -7.25 6.11 5.21
C TRP A 179 -6.10 5.21 4.79
N ALA A 180 -4.87 5.66 4.98
CA ALA A 180 -3.67 4.91 4.66
C ALA A 180 -2.59 5.02 5.74
N PHE A 181 -1.86 3.94 5.94
CA PHE A 181 -0.67 3.96 6.80
C PHE A 181 0.55 4.32 5.94
N GLY A 182 1.00 5.57 6.04
CA GLY A 182 2.23 6.06 5.40
C GLY A 182 3.47 5.68 6.19
N GLY A 183 4.13 4.59 5.78
CA GLY A 183 5.32 4.05 6.43
C GLY A 183 6.53 4.98 6.41
N GLY A 184 6.64 5.89 5.43
CA GLY A 184 7.76 6.84 5.33
C GLY A 184 7.86 7.79 6.52
N HIS A 185 6.73 8.15 7.13
CA HIS A 185 6.69 8.97 8.34
C HIS A 185 6.18 8.23 9.58
N SER A 186 5.89 6.92 9.47
CA SER A 186 5.31 6.12 10.56
C SER A 186 3.97 6.68 11.09
N GLN A 187 3.11 7.16 10.19
CA GLN A 187 1.91 7.92 10.53
C GLN A 187 0.69 7.48 9.73
N LEU A 188 -0.48 7.70 10.34
CA LEU A 188 -1.76 7.57 9.66
C LEU A 188 -2.06 8.83 8.85
N VAL A 189 -2.53 8.64 7.62
CA VAL A 189 -2.87 9.72 6.70
C VAL A 189 -4.25 9.43 6.11
N ARG A 190 -5.10 10.45 6.00
CA ARG A 190 -6.38 10.38 5.29
C ARG A 190 -6.27 11.18 4.00
N PHE A 191 -6.64 10.57 2.90
CA PHE A 191 -6.66 11.14 1.55
C PHE A 191 -8.10 11.31 1.12
N ASP A 192 -8.47 12.49 0.67
CA ASP A 192 -9.73 12.80 0.02
C ASP A 192 -9.40 13.32 -1.37
N PHE A 193 -9.61 12.47 -2.39
CA PHE A 193 -9.25 12.82 -3.76
C PHE A 193 -10.16 13.91 -4.34
N ARG A 194 -11.29 14.23 -3.69
CA ARG A 194 -12.28 15.22 -4.15
C ARG A 194 -12.54 15.07 -5.66
N GLU A 195 -12.20 16.05 -6.48
CA GLU A 195 -12.38 16.00 -7.94
C GLU A 195 -11.20 15.30 -8.60
N GLU A 196 -11.29 13.98 -8.86
CA GLU A 196 -10.20 13.28 -9.54
C GLU A 196 -9.94 13.83 -10.96
N HIS A 197 -8.66 13.92 -11.33
CA HIS A 197 -8.27 14.53 -12.62
C HIS A 197 -8.45 13.60 -13.83
N GLY A 198 -8.66 12.30 -13.56
CA GLY A 198 -8.80 11.26 -14.56
C GLY A 198 -7.49 10.94 -15.31
N PRO A 199 -7.47 9.85 -16.10
CA PRO A 199 -6.26 9.40 -16.79
C PRO A 199 -5.58 10.47 -17.66
N GLY A 200 -4.26 10.59 -17.54
CA GLY A 200 -3.42 11.45 -18.39
C GLY A 200 -3.45 12.94 -18.03
N SER A 201 -3.87 13.27 -16.81
CA SER A 201 -3.76 14.61 -16.23
C SER A 201 -2.78 14.58 -15.05
N MET A 202 -2.16 15.74 -14.76
CA MET A 202 -1.27 15.97 -13.59
C MET A 202 -1.92 16.89 -12.55
N ASP A 203 -3.20 17.22 -12.75
CA ASP A 203 -3.86 18.24 -11.96
C ASP A 203 -4.37 17.67 -10.64
N HIS A 204 -3.49 17.61 -9.65
CA HIS A 204 -3.86 17.26 -8.27
C HIS A 204 -4.26 18.49 -7.45
N SER A 205 -4.65 19.60 -8.07
CA SER A 205 -4.89 20.87 -7.34
C SER A 205 -6.09 20.83 -6.41
N ILE A 206 -7.04 19.91 -6.62
CA ILE A 206 -8.28 19.80 -5.82
C ILE A 206 -8.25 18.47 -5.07
N ALA A 207 -7.65 18.46 -3.88
CA ALA A 207 -7.67 17.33 -2.98
C ALA A 207 -7.44 17.78 -1.54
N GLU A 208 -7.70 16.89 -0.59
CA GLU A 208 -7.44 17.13 0.82
C GLU A 208 -6.70 15.95 1.44
N VAL A 209 -5.61 16.24 2.14
CA VAL A 209 -4.79 15.27 2.83
C VAL A 209 -4.66 15.69 4.29
N ARG A 210 -4.99 14.76 5.20
CA ARG A 210 -4.83 14.96 6.66
C ARG A 210 -3.83 13.97 7.20
N ARG A 211 -2.75 14.48 7.79
CA ARG A 211 -1.74 13.67 8.46
C ARG A 211 -1.91 13.75 9.96
N TYR A 212 -2.04 12.59 10.62
CA TYR A 212 -2.27 12.53 12.05
C TYR A 212 -0.95 12.37 12.82
N THR A 213 -0.62 13.37 13.63
CA THR A 213 0.51 13.35 14.56
C THR A 213 0.00 12.95 15.94
N GLY A 214 0.65 11.97 16.58
CA GLY A 214 0.28 11.47 17.91
C GLY A 214 0.06 9.96 17.98
N LEU A 215 -0.29 9.32 16.86
CA LEU A 215 -0.26 7.86 16.73
C LEU A 215 0.98 7.44 15.93
N LYS A 216 1.98 6.87 16.61
CA LYS A 216 3.12 6.23 15.94
C LYS A 216 2.73 4.83 15.49
N LEU A 217 2.93 4.56 14.21
CA LEU A 217 2.78 3.23 13.62
C LEU A 217 4.15 2.65 13.26
N SER A 218 4.28 1.34 13.36
CA SER A 218 5.49 0.58 13.03
C SER A 218 5.15 -0.45 11.97
N ARG A 219 6.02 -0.59 10.97
CA ARG A 219 5.82 -1.54 9.86
C ARG A 219 6.76 -2.73 9.94
N VAL A 220 6.30 -3.89 9.47
CA VAL A 220 7.18 -4.98 9.04
C VAL A 220 7.23 -4.96 7.52
N GLU A 221 8.44 -4.90 6.97
CA GLU A 221 8.64 -4.87 5.52
C GLU A 221 8.02 -6.10 4.84
N GLY A 222 7.30 -5.89 3.75
CA GLY A 222 6.65 -6.96 3.00
C GLY A 222 5.39 -7.53 3.66
N VAL A 223 5.04 -7.09 4.87
CA VAL A 223 3.81 -7.52 5.57
C VAL A 223 2.80 -6.37 5.56
N PRO A 224 1.62 -6.54 4.94
CA PRO A 224 0.65 -5.47 4.86
C PRO A 224 0.05 -5.14 6.23
N SER A 225 -0.23 -3.87 6.44
CA SER A 225 -0.93 -3.34 7.62
C SER A 225 -2.39 -3.10 7.29
N SER A 226 -3.13 -4.17 6.98
CA SER A 226 -4.54 -4.08 6.59
C SER A 226 -5.39 -3.32 7.61
N MET A 227 -6.48 -2.74 7.11
CA MET A 227 -7.42 -1.97 7.90
C MET A 227 -8.86 -2.33 7.55
N ALA A 228 -9.77 -2.18 8.51
CA ALA A 228 -11.20 -2.36 8.29
C ALA A 228 -11.99 -1.28 9.04
N ILE A 229 -13.03 -0.75 8.39
CA ILE A 229 -13.88 0.30 8.96
C ILE A 229 -15.27 -0.25 9.27
N ASP A 230 -15.66 -0.04 10.52
CA ASP A 230 -17.04 -0.09 10.97
C ASP A 230 -17.71 1.25 10.66
N ALA A 231 -18.41 1.29 9.53
CA ALA A 231 -19.00 2.52 9.00
C ALA A 231 -20.05 3.13 9.95
N ASP A 232 -20.84 2.28 10.61
CA ASP A 232 -21.94 2.70 11.48
C ASP A 232 -21.40 3.28 12.79
N ALA A 233 -20.38 2.64 13.38
CA ALA A 233 -19.77 3.13 14.61
C ALA A 233 -18.72 4.22 14.39
N ARG A 234 -18.33 4.48 13.13
CA ARG A 234 -17.21 5.37 12.77
C ARG A 234 -15.90 4.97 13.46
N LEU A 235 -15.65 3.67 13.49
CA LEU A 235 -14.44 3.07 14.08
C LEU A 235 -13.60 2.37 13.02
N MET A 236 -12.28 2.47 13.14
CA MET A 236 -11.33 1.76 12.28
C MET A 236 -10.44 0.84 13.10
N TYR A 237 -10.30 -0.40 12.62
CA TYR A 237 -9.33 -1.35 13.11
C TYR A 237 -8.13 -1.33 12.17
N LEU A 238 -6.92 -1.12 12.72
CA LEU A 238 -5.68 -1.00 11.95
C LEU A 238 -4.64 -2.00 12.46
N CYS A 239 -4.07 -2.80 11.56
CA CYS A 239 -2.96 -3.70 11.86
C CYS A 239 -1.62 -2.92 11.94
N ASP A 240 -1.14 -2.66 13.15
CA ASP A 240 0.17 -2.02 13.39
C ASP A 240 1.25 -3.12 13.44
N THR A 241 1.65 -3.55 12.23
CA THR A 241 2.43 -4.77 11.96
C THR A 241 3.68 -4.87 12.83
N GLY A 242 4.50 -3.81 12.82
CA GLY A 242 5.78 -3.77 13.54
C GLY A 242 5.64 -3.52 15.04
N ALA A 243 4.45 -3.15 15.52
CA ALA A 243 4.17 -2.97 16.93
C ALA A 243 3.32 -4.09 17.51
N ASN A 244 3.12 -5.21 16.80
CA ASN A 244 2.41 -6.40 17.27
C ASN A 244 1.02 -6.12 17.87
N ARG A 245 0.23 -5.24 17.24
CA ARG A 245 -1.08 -4.87 17.76
C ARG A 245 -2.09 -4.47 16.69
N ILE A 246 -3.37 -4.56 17.04
CA ILE A 246 -4.46 -3.91 16.33
C ILE A 246 -4.84 -2.65 17.09
N VAL A 247 -4.86 -1.51 16.41
CA VAL A 247 -5.29 -0.22 16.95
C VAL A 247 -6.75 -0.01 16.57
N LEU A 248 -7.58 0.40 17.53
CA LEU A 248 -8.95 0.88 17.31
C LEU A 248 -8.94 2.40 17.32
N ILE A 249 -9.45 3.02 16.26
CA ILE A 249 -9.38 4.47 16.03
C ILE A 249 -10.79 5.02 15.83
N GLU A 250 -11.09 6.15 16.47
CA GLU A 250 -12.32 6.92 16.22
C GLU A 250 -12.11 7.85 15.00
N LEU A 251 -12.81 7.57 13.90
CA LEU A 251 -12.56 8.20 12.60
C LEU A 251 -12.82 9.71 12.57
N ASP A 252 -13.80 10.16 13.34
CA ASP A 252 -14.24 11.56 13.36
C ASP A 252 -13.55 12.37 14.48
N SER A 253 -12.52 11.80 15.11
CA SER A 253 -11.74 12.44 16.16
C SER A 253 -10.51 13.18 15.62
N GLY A 254 -9.83 13.89 16.51
CA GLY A 254 -8.73 14.78 16.19
C GLY A 254 -9.17 16.17 15.75
N SER A 255 -8.21 17.07 15.63
CA SER A 255 -8.43 18.45 15.26
C SER A 255 -7.29 18.98 14.42
N TYR A 256 -7.61 19.85 13.47
CA TYR A 256 -6.64 20.65 12.73
C TYR A 256 -5.66 21.32 13.71
N SER A 257 -4.37 21.16 13.42
CA SER A 257 -3.26 21.74 14.17
C SER A 257 -2.61 22.87 13.36
N ARG A 258 -2.23 22.57 12.11
CA ARG A 258 -1.56 23.50 11.20
C ARG A 258 -1.57 22.99 9.76
N ASP A 259 -1.25 23.88 8.83
CA ASP A 259 -0.89 23.53 7.45
C ASP A 259 0.41 22.70 7.45
N ALA A 260 0.38 21.56 6.77
CA ALA A 260 1.51 20.65 6.65
C ALA A 260 2.63 21.21 5.75
N LYS A 261 2.29 22.08 4.79
CA LYS A 261 3.23 22.70 3.83
C LYS A 261 4.07 23.82 4.46
N LEU A 262 3.67 24.31 5.64
CA LEU A 262 4.35 25.42 6.31
C LEU A 262 5.42 24.93 7.30
N SER A 263 6.64 25.44 7.14
CA SER A 263 7.72 25.24 8.11
C SER A 263 7.42 26.05 9.38
N THR A 264 7.76 25.49 10.53
CA THR A 264 7.70 26.14 11.83
C THR A 264 9.09 26.13 12.47
N ASN A 265 9.26 26.83 13.58
CA ASN A 265 10.51 26.75 14.36
C ASN A 265 10.79 25.34 14.90
N GLU A 266 9.78 24.47 14.93
CA GLU A 266 9.85 23.12 15.50
C GLU A 266 9.91 22.02 14.44
N PHE A 267 9.47 22.29 13.20
CA PHE A 267 9.32 21.29 12.15
C PHE A 267 9.56 21.86 10.74
N ASP A 268 10.23 21.10 9.88
CA ASP A 268 10.75 21.58 8.60
C ASP A 268 9.80 21.37 7.41
N ALA A 269 8.50 21.60 7.63
CA ALA A 269 7.37 21.30 6.75
C ALA A 269 7.30 19.82 6.29
N TYR A 270 6.11 19.35 5.90
CA TYR A 270 6.01 18.11 5.14
C TYR A 270 6.27 18.43 3.67
N ARG A 271 7.45 18.04 3.20
CA ARG A 271 8.03 18.47 1.92
C ARG A 271 7.66 17.59 0.72
N VAL A 272 6.98 16.47 0.93
CA VAL A 272 6.48 15.61 -0.15
C VAL A 272 4.98 15.80 -0.24
N TYR A 273 4.51 16.43 -1.32
CA TYR A 273 3.09 16.66 -1.57
C TYR A 273 2.81 16.88 -3.06
N SER A 274 1.57 16.60 -3.46
CA SER A 274 1.14 16.45 -4.86
C SER A 274 0.93 17.77 -5.58
N SER A 275 0.59 18.84 -4.86
CA SER A 275 0.36 20.15 -5.47
C SER A 275 0.66 21.32 -4.54
N PRO A 276 1.36 22.38 -5.02
CA PRO A 276 1.53 23.62 -4.26
C PRO A 276 0.29 24.53 -4.28
N SER A 277 -0.79 24.14 -4.97
CA SER A 277 -2.04 24.91 -5.02
C SER A 277 -2.58 25.21 -3.62
N GLU A 278 -3.27 26.35 -3.48
CA GLU A 278 -4.03 26.67 -2.27
C GLU A 278 -5.28 25.77 -2.14
N GLU A 279 -5.83 25.29 -3.26
CA GLU A 279 -6.96 24.36 -3.29
C GLU A 279 -6.57 22.93 -2.87
N PHE A 280 -5.27 22.64 -2.84
CA PHE A 280 -4.71 21.40 -2.32
C PHE A 280 -4.47 21.55 -0.82
N GLU A 281 -5.45 21.11 -0.03
CA GLU A 281 -5.43 21.22 1.42
C GLU A 281 -4.56 20.10 2.01
N TYR A 282 -3.38 20.43 2.52
CA TYR A 282 -2.54 19.46 3.23
C TYR A 282 -2.33 19.90 4.67
N GLU A 283 -2.85 19.11 5.60
CA GLU A 283 -3.00 19.52 6.99
C GLU A 283 -2.40 18.51 7.95
N VAL A 284 -1.93 19.02 9.09
CA VAL A 284 -1.57 18.21 10.25
C VAL A 284 -2.70 18.25 11.26
N TRP A 285 -3.06 17.08 11.76
CA TRP A 285 -4.12 16.86 12.73
C TRP A 285 -3.55 16.20 13.99
N ASP A 286 -3.92 16.72 15.15
CA ASP A 286 -3.54 16.20 16.46
C ASP A 286 -4.76 15.67 17.22
N GLY A 287 -4.54 14.93 18.30
CA GLY A 287 -5.63 14.50 19.21
C GLY A 287 -6.51 13.38 18.68
N LEU A 288 -6.02 12.58 17.72
CA LEU A 288 -6.71 11.38 17.24
C LEU A 288 -6.94 10.40 18.39
N ILE A 289 -8.21 10.12 18.70
CA ILE A 289 -8.60 9.18 19.74
C ILE A 289 -8.40 7.77 19.22
N HIS A 290 -7.57 7.00 19.95
CA HIS A 290 -7.28 5.63 19.63
C HIS A 290 -6.99 4.82 20.89
N THR A 291 -7.24 3.52 20.82
CA THR A 291 -6.89 2.55 21.85
C THR A 291 -6.29 1.33 21.18
N THR A 292 -5.69 0.44 21.97
CA THR A 292 -5.26 -0.83 21.40
C THR A 292 -6.33 -1.89 21.60
N PHE A 293 -6.81 -2.47 20.50
CA PHE A 293 -7.87 -3.47 20.47
C PHE A 293 -7.36 -4.86 20.88
N ALA A 294 -6.25 -5.30 20.28
CA ALA A 294 -5.69 -6.63 20.51
C ALA A 294 -4.16 -6.64 20.33
N SER A 295 -3.48 -7.54 21.05
CA SER A 295 -2.06 -7.86 20.85
C SER A 295 -1.94 -9.08 19.96
N ILE A 296 -1.40 -8.92 18.77
CA ILE A 296 -1.24 -10.00 17.81
C ILE A 296 0.17 -9.86 17.25
N PRO A 297 1.02 -10.89 17.24
CA PRO A 297 2.32 -10.82 16.60
C PRO A 297 2.20 -10.57 15.09
N ALA A 298 2.84 -9.50 14.58
CA ALA A 298 2.82 -9.09 13.17
C ALA A 298 1.44 -9.25 12.50
N PRO A 299 0.41 -8.49 12.94
CA PRO A 299 -0.94 -8.61 12.38
C PRO A 299 -0.92 -8.13 10.94
N SER A 300 -1.46 -8.91 10.00
CA SER A 300 -1.24 -8.70 8.56
C SER A 300 -2.52 -8.53 7.73
N GLY A 301 -3.66 -8.98 8.25
CA GLY A 301 -4.93 -8.97 7.56
C GLY A 301 -6.05 -8.76 8.55
N ILE A 302 -7.09 -8.02 8.17
CA ILE A 302 -8.24 -7.80 9.03
C ILE A 302 -9.54 -7.75 8.22
N ALA A 303 -10.57 -8.39 8.74
CA ALA A 303 -11.92 -8.36 8.20
C ALA A 303 -12.91 -8.32 9.36
N ILE A 304 -14.00 -7.57 9.19
CA ILE A 304 -15.01 -7.42 10.22
C ILE A 304 -16.36 -7.92 9.71
N SER A 305 -17.09 -8.57 10.60
CA SER A 305 -18.48 -8.94 10.41
C SER A 305 -19.38 -8.15 11.36
N SER A 306 -20.68 -8.49 11.41
CA SER A 306 -21.61 -7.82 12.33
C SER A 306 -21.26 -8.06 13.80
N THR A 307 -20.60 -9.18 14.10
CA THR A 307 -20.31 -9.62 15.47
C THR A 307 -18.83 -9.85 15.74
N THR A 308 -18.01 -10.09 14.71
CA THR A 308 -16.64 -10.60 14.89
C THR A 308 -15.61 -9.76 14.15
N VAL A 309 -14.46 -9.55 14.78
CA VAL A 309 -13.25 -9.03 14.14
C VAL A 309 -12.30 -10.20 13.90
N TYR A 310 -12.05 -10.51 12.63
CA TYR A 310 -11.08 -11.53 12.22
C TYR A 310 -9.75 -10.86 11.90
N ALA A 311 -8.68 -11.35 12.51
CA ALA A 311 -7.35 -10.78 12.37
C ALA A 311 -6.31 -11.86 12.08
N ALA A 312 -5.60 -11.72 10.96
CA ALA A 312 -4.50 -12.58 10.59
C ALA A 312 -3.20 -12.17 11.29
N SER A 313 -2.43 -13.15 11.75
CA SER A 313 -1.04 -13.00 12.19
C SER A 313 -0.11 -13.60 11.15
N TYR A 314 0.72 -12.75 10.52
CA TYR A 314 1.73 -13.21 9.56
C TYR A 314 2.71 -14.17 10.22
N SER A 315 3.28 -13.76 11.36
CA SER A 315 4.33 -14.52 12.02
C SER A 315 3.86 -15.88 12.53
N MET A 316 2.57 -16.02 12.86
CA MET A 316 2.01 -17.28 13.39
C MET A 316 1.24 -18.10 12.35
N GLY A 317 0.91 -17.53 11.18
CA GLY A 317 0.05 -18.22 10.21
C GLY A 317 -1.38 -18.52 10.73
N THR A 318 -1.84 -17.71 11.69
CA THR A 318 -3.07 -17.95 12.46
C THR A 318 -4.05 -16.79 12.31
N ILE A 319 -5.34 -17.08 12.17
CA ILE A 319 -6.43 -16.10 12.25
C ILE A 319 -7.01 -16.13 13.66
N PHE A 320 -7.07 -14.97 14.29
CA PHE A 320 -7.70 -14.72 15.58
C PHE A 320 -9.09 -14.12 15.34
N ALA A 321 -10.10 -14.61 16.05
CA ALA A 321 -11.45 -14.09 16.02
C ALA A 321 -11.76 -13.44 17.37
N TYR A 322 -12.13 -12.16 17.35
CA TYR A 322 -12.50 -11.39 18.53
C TYR A 322 -13.97 -10.99 18.46
N LEU A 323 -14.66 -11.00 19.60
CA LEU A 323 -16.00 -10.46 19.70
C LEU A 323 -15.94 -8.94 19.54
N ARG A 324 -16.65 -8.39 18.55
CA ARG A 324 -16.59 -6.97 18.19
C ARG A 324 -17.08 -6.05 19.31
N SER A 325 -18.04 -6.49 20.12
CA SER A 325 -18.63 -5.68 21.19
C SER A 325 -17.75 -5.55 22.44
N THR A 326 -16.88 -6.53 22.70
CA THR A 326 -16.07 -6.58 23.94
C THR A 326 -14.55 -6.56 23.67
N GLY A 327 -14.11 -6.89 22.46
CA GLY A 327 -12.71 -7.11 22.12
C GLY A 327 -12.15 -8.44 22.65
N GLU A 328 -12.99 -9.32 23.17
CA GLU A 328 -12.56 -10.60 23.73
C GLU A 328 -12.16 -11.59 22.64
N LEU A 329 -11.04 -12.29 22.84
CA LEU A 329 -10.62 -13.38 21.96
C LEU A 329 -11.56 -14.58 22.14
N ILE A 330 -12.32 -14.92 21.09
CA ILE A 330 -13.31 -16.01 21.13
C ILE A 330 -12.83 -17.28 20.41
N SER A 331 -11.92 -17.18 19.46
CA SER A 331 -11.39 -18.35 18.75
C SER A 331 -10.08 -18.05 18.03
N THR A 332 -9.31 -19.09 17.73
CA THR A 332 -8.14 -19.03 16.84
C THR A 332 -8.17 -20.19 15.86
N LEU A 333 -7.62 -19.98 14.66
CA LEU A 333 -7.50 -21.00 13.63
C LEU A 333 -6.15 -20.84 12.92
N GLU A 334 -5.28 -21.84 13.06
CA GLU A 334 -4.06 -21.92 12.24
C GLU A 334 -4.46 -22.29 10.80
N VAL A 335 -4.10 -21.45 9.84
CA VAL A 335 -4.55 -21.56 8.45
C VAL A 335 -3.41 -21.63 7.43
N ALA A 336 -2.21 -21.21 7.83
CA ALA A 336 -1.05 -21.16 6.97
C ALA A 336 0.23 -21.42 7.78
N PRO A 337 1.35 -21.79 7.15
CA PRO A 337 2.65 -21.79 7.80
C PRO A 337 3.01 -20.40 8.37
N MET A 338 3.87 -20.39 9.39
CA MET A 338 4.46 -19.16 9.92
C MET A 338 5.08 -18.31 8.80
N ASN A 339 4.94 -16.99 8.89
CA ASN A 339 5.47 -16.01 7.94
C ASN A 339 4.88 -16.15 6.51
N THR A 340 3.63 -16.60 6.39
CA THR A 340 2.98 -16.74 5.08
C THR A 340 1.53 -16.27 5.02
N LEU A 341 0.96 -15.77 6.13
CA LEU A 341 -0.43 -15.29 6.15
C LEU A 341 -0.47 -13.77 5.99
N PHE A 342 -1.13 -13.27 4.94
CA PHE A 342 -1.20 -11.84 4.65
C PHE A 342 -2.66 -11.32 4.70
N GLY A 343 -3.06 -10.51 3.71
CA GLY A 343 -4.36 -9.85 3.69
C GLY A 343 -5.55 -10.81 3.82
N LEU A 344 -6.63 -10.26 4.37
CA LEU A 344 -7.86 -10.95 4.75
C LEU A 344 -9.06 -10.12 4.26
N THR A 345 -10.09 -10.74 3.72
CA THR A 345 -11.33 -10.06 3.34
C THR A 345 -12.54 -10.98 3.52
N LEU A 346 -13.70 -10.38 3.76
CA LEU A 346 -14.96 -11.11 3.91
C LEU A 346 -15.77 -11.00 2.62
N GLU A 347 -16.29 -12.13 2.13
CA GLU A 347 -17.25 -12.12 1.02
C GLU A 347 -18.58 -11.52 1.50
N THR A 348 -18.91 -10.31 1.04
CA THR A 348 -20.20 -9.66 1.30
C THR A 348 -21.04 -9.67 0.02
N SER A 349 -21.66 -10.80 -0.36
CA SER A 349 -22.58 -10.77 -1.50
C SER A 349 -23.78 -9.88 -1.16
N ALA A 350 -24.12 -8.93 -2.03
CA ALA A 350 -25.33 -8.11 -1.92
C ALA A 350 -26.64 -8.94 -1.89
N SER A 351 -26.57 -10.23 -2.25
CA SER A 351 -27.67 -11.20 -2.19
C SER A 351 -27.64 -12.15 -0.99
N ALA A 352 -26.51 -12.26 -0.29
CA ALA A 352 -26.37 -13.15 0.86
C ALA A 352 -26.79 -12.41 2.13
N SER A 353 -27.98 -12.73 2.63
CA SER A 353 -28.48 -12.29 3.94
C SER A 353 -27.77 -12.94 5.14
N THR A 354 -26.61 -13.58 4.92
CA THR A 354 -25.84 -14.32 5.92
C THR A 354 -24.34 -14.16 5.65
N GLU A 355 -23.54 -13.97 6.71
CA GLU A 355 -22.09 -13.77 6.63
C GLU A 355 -21.42 -14.82 5.72
N GLY A 356 -20.67 -14.31 4.72
CA GLY A 356 -20.00 -15.08 3.68
C GLY A 356 -18.65 -15.63 4.13
N GLU A 357 -17.96 -16.29 3.21
CA GLU A 357 -16.70 -16.94 3.53
C GLU A 357 -15.57 -15.92 3.74
N LEU A 358 -14.61 -16.27 4.60
CA LEU A 358 -13.43 -15.46 4.85
C LEU A 358 -12.34 -15.88 3.87
N PHE A 359 -11.91 -14.96 3.00
CA PHE A 359 -10.84 -15.18 2.04
C PHE A 359 -9.53 -14.56 2.53
N TYR A 360 -8.41 -15.24 2.30
CA TYR A 360 -7.09 -14.76 2.72
C TYR A 360 -6.00 -15.16 1.75
N VAL A 361 -4.88 -14.42 1.81
CA VAL A 361 -3.64 -14.84 1.17
C VAL A 361 -2.83 -15.71 2.12
N GLY A 362 -2.49 -16.93 1.68
CA GLY A 362 -1.63 -17.88 2.38
C GLY A 362 -0.51 -18.36 1.45
N GLY A 363 0.74 -18.06 1.78
CA GLY A 363 1.89 -18.29 0.92
C GLY A 363 1.73 -17.56 -0.41
N ASN A 364 1.85 -18.30 -1.51
CA ASN A 364 1.72 -17.77 -2.87
C ASN A 364 0.29 -17.97 -3.46
N GLY A 365 -0.70 -18.23 -2.62
CA GLY A 365 -2.05 -18.58 -3.06
C GLY A 365 -3.16 -17.92 -2.26
N VAL A 366 -4.39 -18.04 -2.76
CA VAL A 366 -5.60 -17.57 -2.09
C VAL A 366 -6.37 -18.76 -1.54
N HIS A 367 -6.88 -18.61 -0.33
CA HIS A 367 -7.60 -19.64 0.39
C HIS A 367 -8.86 -19.03 1.01
N ARG A 368 -9.79 -19.88 1.42
CA ARG A 368 -11.02 -19.49 2.10
C ARG A 368 -11.35 -20.42 3.25
N VAL A 369 -12.08 -19.89 4.23
CA VAL A 369 -12.73 -20.66 5.29
C VAL A 369 -14.19 -20.25 5.39
N SER A 370 -15.09 -21.24 5.37
CA SER A 370 -16.52 -20.99 5.50
C SER A 370 -16.87 -20.62 6.95
N LEU A 371 -17.62 -19.54 7.12
CA LEU A 371 -18.09 -19.08 8.42
C LEU A 371 -19.52 -19.60 8.71
N PRO A 372 -19.91 -19.78 9.99
CA PRO A 372 -21.27 -20.18 10.34
C PRO A 372 -22.30 -19.11 9.97
N THR A 373 -23.44 -19.53 9.41
CA THR A 373 -24.54 -18.62 9.06
C THR A 373 -25.50 -18.39 10.23
N GLY A 374 -25.93 -17.14 10.44
CA GLY A 374 -27.14 -16.81 11.21
C GLY A 374 -27.10 -17.12 12.71
N THR A 375 -25.92 -17.28 13.30
CA THR A 375 -25.71 -17.50 14.74
C THR A 375 -24.71 -16.50 15.27
N LEU A 376 -24.94 -15.98 16.48
CA LEU A 376 -23.98 -15.10 17.14
C LEU A 376 -22.69 -15.89 17.39
N ALA A 377 -21.53 -15.31 17.09
CA ALA A 377 -20.27 -15.83 17.56
C ALA A 377 -20.20 -15.57 19.08
N CYS A 378 -20.11 -16.62 19.89
CA CYS A 378 -20.10 -16.50 21.35
C CYS A 378 -18.88 -17.20 21.93
N GLU A 379 -18.54 -16.86 23.17
CA GLU A 379 -17.45 -17.47 23.95
C GLU A 379 -17.48 -19.00 23.82
N ALA A 380 -16.56 -19.55 23.03
CA ALA A 380 -16.11 -20.91 23.26
C ALA A 380 -15.36 -20.86 24.60
N GLN A 381 -15.67 -21.75 25.55
CA GLN A 381 -14.81 -21.92 26.72
C GLN A 381 -13.36 -22.01 26.24
N ALA A 382 -12.55 -21.06 26.70
CA ALA A 382 -11.17 -20.87 26.30
C ALA A 382 -10.44 -22.23 26.19
N SER A 383 -9.77 -22.45 25.05
CA SER A 383 -8.75 -23.52 24.94
C SER A 383 -7.62 -23.23 25.96
N PRO A 384 -6.77 -24.23 26.31
CA PRO A 384 -6.27 -24.50 27.67
C PRO A 384 -5.28 -23.49 28.29
N SER A 385 -5.19 -22.26 27.80
CA SER A 385 -4.47 -21.14 28.43
C SER A 385 -5.30 -20.40 29.47
N SER A 386 -6.25 -21.06 30.16
CA SER A 386 -7.18 -20.40 31.11
C SER A 386 -6.51 -19.91 32.41
N THR A 387 -5.20 -19.66 32.37
CA THR A 387 -4.39 -19.17 33.47
C THR A 387 -4.58 -17.68 33.68
N CYS A 388 -5.10 -16.97 32.67
CA CYS A 388 -5.33 -15.51 32.66
C CYS A 388 -6.31 -14.97 33.74
N SER A 389 -6.68 -15.78 34.73
CA SER A 389 -7.53 -15.42 35.87
C SER A 389 -7.30 -16.34 37.08
N ASP A 390 -6.16 -17.04 37.14
CA ASP A 390 -5.83 -18.00 38.19
C ASP A 390 -5.00 -17.42 39.35
N GLY A 391 -4.64 -16.13 39.26
CA GLY A 391 -3.91 -15.38 40.28
C GLY A 391 -2.40 -15.60 40.23
N LEU A 392 -1.87 -16.29 39.22
CA LEU A 392 -0.45 -16.62 39.09
C LEU A 392 0.07 -16.26 37.70
N ALA A 393 1.15 -15.47 37.63
CA ALA A 393 1.85 -15.22 36.36
C ALA A 393 2.45 -16.53 35.81
N ASN A 394 1.73 -17.17 34.90
CA ASN A 394 2.10 -18.47 34.36
C ASN A 394 1.64 -18.67 32.91
N GLY A 395 2.02 -19.79 32.29
CA GLY A 395 1.76 -20.01 30.87
C GLY A 395 2.53 -19.01 30.00
N GLU A 396 1.80 -18.08 29.37
CA GLU A 396 2.37 -17.04 28.51
C GLU A 396 2.15 -15.62 29.04
N GLU A 397 1.64 -15.50 30.26
CA GLU A 397 1.48 -14.24 30.94
C GLU A 397 2.82 -13.57 31.23
N THR A 398 2.85 -12.25 31.02
CA THR A 398 4.00 -11.42 31.37
C THR A 398 3.80 -10.69 32.69
N GLY A 399 2.55 -10.59 33.16
CA GLY A 399 2.16 -10.18 34.50
C GLY A 399 1.05 -11.07 35.04
N ILE A 400 0.75 -11.02 36.34
CA ILE A 400 -0.26 -11.91 36.95
C ILE A 400 -1.62 -11.72 36.25
N ASP A 401 -2.13 -12.79 35.63
CA ASP A 401 -3.39 -12.84 34.90
C ASP A 401 -3.46 -11.88 33.69
N CYS A 402 -2.30 -11.45 33.16
CA CYS A 402 -2.26 -10.45 32.10
C CYS A 402 -1.02 -10.52 31.18
N GLY A 403 -1.14 -9.87 30.02
CA GLY A 403 -0.09 -9.76 29.01
C GLY A 403 0.11 -11.03 28.20
N GLY A 404 1.17 -11.06 27.38
CA GLY A 404 1.34 -12.13 26.41
C GLY A 404 0.30 -12.11 25.29
N ARG A 405 0.16 -13.23 24.57
CA ARG A 405 -0.63 -13.27 23.33
C ARG A 405 -2.11 -13.61 23.52
N TYR A 406 -2.47 -14.25 24.63
CA TYR A 406 -3.83 -14.78 24.86
C TYR A 406 -4.59 -14.10 26.01
N CYS A 407 -3.90 -13.41 26.92
CA CYS A 407 -4.53 -12.78 28.07
C CYS A 407 -4.85 -11.31 27.83
N SER A 408 -5.75 -10.77 28.68
CA SER A 408 -6.00 -9.33 28.75
C SER A 408 -4.71 -8.57 29.03
N ARG A 409 -4.62 -7.32 28.58
CA ARG A 409 -3.43 -6.49 28.79
C ARG A 409 -3.23 -6.10 30.25
N CYS A 410 -1.98 -6.01 30.65
CA CYS A 410 -1.55 -5.57 31.96
C CYS A 410 -1.80 -4.07 32.15
N LYS A 411 -2.36 -3.70 33.30
CA LYS A 411 -2.57 -2.31 33.72
C LYS A 411 -1.23 -1.67 34.13
N ASP A 412 -1.21 -0.35 34.18
CA ASP A 412 -0.03 0.38 34.66
C ASP A 412 0.38 -0.09 36.07
N GLY A 413 1.69 -0.28 36.25
CA GLY A 413 2.30 -0.86 37.45
C GLY A 413 2.39 -2.40 37.46
N GLN A 414 1.77 -3.11 36.53
CA GLN A 414 1.93 -4.57 36.40
C GLN A 414 3.16 -4.94 35.55
N ALA A 415 3.64 -6.18 35.71
CA ALA A 415 4.80 -6.67 34.97
C ALA A 415 4.50 -6.87 33.48
N CYS A 416 5.52 -6.66 32.66
CA CYS A 416 5.47 -6.82 31.20
C CYS A 416 6.83 -7.27 30.66
N ALA A 417 6.83 -7.87 29.48
CA ALA A 417 8.04 -8.22 28.73
C ALA A 417 8.25 -7.24 27.56
N ILE A 418 7.18 -6.84 26.90
CA ILE A 418 7.17 -5.94 25.76
C ILE A 418 6.02 -4.94 25.88
N SER A 419 6.13 -3.81 25.19
CA SER A 419 5.13 -2.73 25.24
C SER A 419 3.70 -3.19 24.97
N THR A 420 3.49 -4.18 24.10
CA THR A 420 2.15 -4.70 23.78
C THR A 420 1.49 -5.50 24.89
N ASP A 421 2.24 -5.89 25.93
CA ASP A 421 1.65 -6.53 27.11
C ASP A 421 0.82 -5.52 27.92
N CYS A 422 1.11 -4.22 27.78
CA CYS A 422 0.52 -3.15 28.56
C CYS A 422 -0.70 -2.54 27.88
N LEU A 423 -1.68 -2.14 28.70
CA LEU A 423 -2.86 -1.39 28.23
C LEU A 423 -2.44 -0.04 27.62
N SER A 424 -1.46 0.62 28.23
CA SER A 424 -0.83 1.85 27.75
C SER A 424 0.04 1.68 26.50
N ASN A 425 0.33 0.44 26.11
CA ASN A 425 1.31 0.11 25.09
C ASN A 425 2.73 0.64 25.39
N SER A 426 3.09 0.74 26.68
CA SER A 426 4.41 1.19 27.13
C SER A 426 4.90 0.31 28.28
N CYS A 427 5.93 -0.50 27.99
CA CYS A 427 6.62 -1.31 28.99
C CYS A 427 7.99 -0.69 29.22
N ASP A 428 8.21 -0.10 30.40
CA ASP A 428 9.50 0.47 30.78
C ASP A 428 10.09 -0.32 31.94
N ASN A 429 11.34 -0.77 31.78
CA ASN A 429 12.05 -1.57 32.77
C ASN A 429 11.25 -2.78 33.31
N GLY A 430 10.46 -3.43 32.44
CA GLY A 430 9.65 -4.61 32.77
C GLY A 430 8.34 -4.32 33.51
N VAL A 431 7.91 -3.05 33.55
CA VAL A 431 6.66 -2.61 34.20
C VAL A 431 5.86 -1.74 33.24
N CYS A 432 4.54 -1.93 33.22
CA CYS A 432 3.64 -1.10 32.44
C CYS A 432 3.59 0.31 33.01
N VAL A 433 3.74 1.31 32.15
CA VAL A 433 3.74 2.73 32.53
C VAL A 433 2.77 3.52 31.65
N ASP A 434 2.39 4.72 32.08
CA ASP A 434 1.55 5.62 31.29
C ASP A 434 2.10 5.81 29.86
N ALA A 435 1.20 5.90 28.88
CA ALA A 435 1.56 6.16 27.50
C ALA A 435 2.18 7.56 27.37
N VAL A 436 3.41 7.64 26.87
CA VAL A 436 4.05 8.93 26.57
C VAL A 436 3.57 9.40 25.19
N PRO A 437 3.10 10.66 25.04
CA PRO A 437 2.78 11.22 23.74
C PRO A 437 3.96 11.06 22.78
N TYR A 438 3.69 10.53 21.59
CA TYR A 438 4.75 10.37 20.60
C TYR A 438 5.19 11.73 20.05
N ILE A 439 6.45 12.07 20.31
CA ILE A 439 7.13 13.18 19.63
C ILE A 439 7.75 12.62 18.36
N HIS A 440 7.46 13.26 17.23
CA HIS A 440 7.98 12.87 15.92
C HIS A 440 9.51 12.73 15.95
N GLN A 441 10.02 11.60 15.47
CA GLN A 441 11.44 11.33 15.31
C GLN A 441 11.77 11.23 13.83
N ALA A 442 12.99 11.66 13.47
CA ALA A 442 13.48 11.59 12.10
C ALA A 442 13.44 10.16 11.56
N THR A 443 12.86 10.00 10.37
CA THR A 443 12.77 8.71 9.66
C THR A 443 13.84 8.62 8.57
N ILE A 444 13.92 7.48 7.86
CA ILE A 444 14.80 7.33 6.68
C ILE A 444 14.50 8.41 5.63
N LEU A 445 13.23 8.82 5.52
CA LEU A 445 12.80 9.89 4.62
C LEU A 445 13.47 11.24 4.97
N GLU A 446 13.66 11.56 6.25
CA GLU A 446 14.35 12.80 6.65
C GLU A 446 15.83 12.82 6.20
N GLY A 447 16.47 11.65 6.12
CA GLY A 447 17.81 11.52 5.54
C GLY A 447 17.84 11.93 4.07
N TYR A 448 16.83 11.53 3.29
CA TYR A 448 16.67 11.98 1.91
C TYR A 448 16.35 13.47 1.82
N LEU A 449 15.37 13.95 2.59
CA LEU A 449 14.92 15.35 2.57
C LEU A 449 16.01 16.36 3.03
N SER A 450 17.04 15.89 3.70
CA SER A 450 18.22 16.69 4.10
C SER A 450 19.43 16.51 3.17
N SER A 451 19.33 15.68 2.13
CA SER A 451 20.43 15.38 1.22
C SER A 451 20.56 16.41 0.10
N GLN A 452 21.78 16.56 -0.44
CA GLN A 452 22.03 17.39 -1.62
C GLN A 452 21.26 16.88 -2.85
N PHE A 453 21.00 15.57 -2.91
CA PHE A 453 20.21 14.96 -3.97
C PHE A 453 18.77 15.51 -3.97
N TYR A 454 18.11 15.56 -2.81
CA TYR A 454 16.78 16.19 -2.70
C TYR A 454 16.81 17.68 -3.03
N TYR A 455 17.76 18.46 -2.52
CA TYR A 455 17.84 19.91 -2.81
C TYR A 455 18.07 20.24 -4.29
N ASN A 456 18.65 19.30 -5.05
CA ASN A 456 18.82 19.41 -6.50
C ASN A 456 17.71 18.67 -7.28
N SER A 457 16.77 18.01 -6.60
CA SER A 457 15.72 17.23 -7.25
C SER A 457 14.65 18.13 -7.86
N PHE A 458 13.99 17.62 -8.91
CA PHE A 458 12.82 18.25 -9.51
C PHE A 458 11.75 18.59 -8.46
N LEU A 459 11.39 17.62 -7.62
CA LEU A 459 10.36 17.76 -6.59
C LEU A 459 10.59 18.99 -5.70
N HIS A 460 11.82 19.16 -5.20
CA HIS A 460 12.18 20.33 -4.38
C HIS A 460 11.97 21.65 -5.13
N HIS A 461 12.41 21.72 -6.39
CA HIS A 461 12.28 22.94 -7.18
C HIS A 461 10.83 23.25 -7.61
N ALA A 462 10.05 22.23 -7.95
CA ALA A 462 8.64 22.37 -8.30
C ALA A 462 7.82 22.95 -7.14
N ILE A 463 8.14 22.52 -5.92
CA ILE A 463 7.52 22.97 -4.67
C ILE A 463 7.90 24.43 -4.33
N HIS A 464 9.16 24.80 -4.48
CA HIS A 464 9.64 26.11 -4.03
C HIS A 464 9.52 27.24 -5.08
N GLN A 465 9.04 26.95 -6.29
CA GLN A 465 8.86 27.92 -7.39
C GLN A 465 10.11 28.76 -7.71
N ASP A 466 11.30 28.28 -7.32
CA ASP A 466 12.56 28.94 -7.62
C ASP A 466 12.87 28.88 -9.12
N SER A 467 13.76 29.75 -9.62
CA SER A 467 14.11 29.76 -11.04
C SER A 467 14.70 28.41 -11.46
N MET A 468 13.89 27.57 -12.08
CA MET A 468 14.20 26.23 -12.59
C MET A 468 15.08 26.28 -13.85
N SER A 469 16.07 27.18 -13.86
CA SER A 469 17.02 27.32 -14.97
C SER A 469 18.00 26.14 -15.07
N THR A 470 18.02 25.25 -14.07
CA THR A 470 18.90 24.07 -14.01
C THR A 470 18.20 22.76 -13.62
N ALA A 471 17.05 22.82 -12.94
CA ALA A 471 16.14 21.67 -12.82
C ALA A 471 15.12 21.76 -13.95
N SER A 472 15.02 20.77 -14.83
CA SER A 472 14.00 20.80 -15.88
C SER A 472 12.60 20.76 -15.24
N TYR A 473 11.71 21.67 -15.69
CA TYR A 473 10.24 21.82 -15.48
C TYR A 473 9.75 22.81 -14.41
N LEU A 474 9.70 24.09 -14.80
CA LEU A 474 8.57 24.95 -14.46
C LEU A 474 7.27 24.29 -14.98
N ASN A 475 6.26 24.05 -14.13
CA ASN A 475 4.88 23.90 -14.60
C ASN A 475 4.11 25.21 -14.37
N PRO A 476 4.07 26.08 -15.39
CA PRO A 476 2.79 26.69 -15.76
C PRO A 476 2.58 26.81 -17.29
N TYR A 477 2.99 25.83 -18.10
CA TYR A 477 2.60 25.72 -19.54
C TYR A 477 2.47 24.25 -19.97
N PRO A 478 1.57 23.95 -20.92
CA PRO A 478 0.85 22.68 -20.93
C PRO A 478 1.76 21.54 -21.39
N ILE A 479 1.66 20.42 -20.68
CA ILE A 479 2.11 19.06 -21.05
C ILE A 479 1.64 18.63 -22.47
N MET A 480 0.89 19.50 -23.15
CA MET A 480 0.24 19.35 -24.44
C MET A 480 1.03 19.94 -25.63
N GLU A 481 2.19 20.59 -25.42
CA GLU A 481 3.02 20.99 -26.56
C GLU A 481 3.58 19.76 -27.28
N GLU A 482 3.46 19.72 -28.60
CA GLU A 482 3.80 18.54 -29.42
C GLU A 482 5.27 18.10 -29.25
N THR A 483 6.15 19.03 -28.87
CA THR A 483 7.58 18.77 -28.69
C THR A 483 7.99 18.39 -27.27
N PHE A 484 7.07 18.35 -26.29
CA PHE A 484 7.39 18.12 -24.88
C PHE A 484 8.33 16.92 -24.68
N CYS A 485 7.93 15.72 -25.12
CA CYS A 485 8.75 14.51 -24.97
C CYS A 485 10.11 14.55 -25.68
N ASN A 486 10.33 15.49 -26.62
CA ASN A 486 11.58 15.66 -27.34
C ASN A 486 12.52 16.68 -26.68
N GLU A 487 12.00 17.52 -25.79
CA GLU A 487 12.74 18.63 -25.16
C GLU A 487 12.98 18.39 -23.66
N VAL A 488 12.13 17.57 -23.05
CA VAL A 488 12.20 17.10 -21.66
C VAL A 488 13.63 16.56 -21.36
N GLY A 489 14.29 17.13 -20.34
CA GLY A 489 15.60 16.71 -19.85
C GLY A 489 16.80 17.40 -20.50
N LYS A 490 16.55 18.32 -21.43
CA LYS A 490 17.61 19.02 -22.18
C LYS A 490 17.82 20.43 -21.66
N ASN A 491 19.07 20.90 -21.72
CA ASN A 491 19.45 22.19 -21.15
C ASN A 491 19.20 23.33 -22.17
N THR A 492 18.26 24.21 -21.85
CA THR A 492 17.91 25.38 -22.68
C THR A 492 19.01 26.45 -22.72
N SER A 493 19.94 26.42 -21.77
CA SER A 493 21.10 27.33 -21.70
C SER A 493 22.32 26.80 -22.47
N SER A 494 22.25 25.58 -23.01
CA SER A 494 23.34 25.02 -23.82
C SER A 494 23.39 25.70 -25.21
N LEU A 495 24.61 25.91 -25.71
CA LEU A 495 24.86 26.49 -27.04
C LEU A 495 24.57 25.50 -28.19
N THR A 496 24.41 24.21 -27.88
CA THR A 496 23.96 23.20 -28.84
C THR A 496 22.47 23.35 -29.12
N PRO A 497 22.00 23.27 -30.38
CA PRO A 497 20.58 23.26 -30.68
C PRO A 497 19.83 22.21 -29.85
N LEU A 498 18.68 22.56 -29.27
CA LEU A 498 17.90 21.69 -28.38
C LEU A 498 17.52 20.34 -29.04
N ALA A 499 17.28 20.36 -30.35
CA ALA A 499 16.99 19.15 -31.14
C ALA A 499 18.14 18.13 -31.16
N GLU A 500 19.39 18.57 -30.98
CA GLU A 500 20.60 17.73 -31.07
C GLU A 500 21.17 17.34 -29.70
N GLN A 501 20.63 17.90 -28.61
CA GLN A 501 21.06 17.56 -27.25
C GLN A 501 20.50 16.20 -26.82
N ALA A 502 21.32 15.41 -26.12
CA ALA A 502 20.84 14.25 -25.38
C ALA A 502 20.23 14.71 -24.03
N PRO A 503 19.16 14.06 -23.53
CA PRO A 503 18.61 14.38 -22.22
C PRO A 503 19.57 13.95 -21.10
N ASP A 504 19.62 14.74 -20.02
CA ASP A 504 20.32 14.37 -18.78
C ASP A 504 19.37 13.59 -17.87
N CYS A 505 19.45 12.26 -17.95
CA CYS A 505 18.56 11.38 -17.19
C CYS A 505 18.78 11.41 -15.68
N ALA A 506 19.88 11.99 -15.18
CA ALA A 506 20.16 12.03 -13.74
C ALA A 506 19.33 13.09 -12.99
N VAL A 507 18.68 14.01 -13.71
CA VAL A 507 17.97 15.16 -13.13
C VAL A 507 16.50 15.24 -13.55
N ILE A 508 15.99 14.22 -14.25
CA ILE A 508 14.60 14.16 -14.71
C ILE A 508 13.77 13.37 -13.71
N ASP A 509 12.62 13.91 -13.33
CA ASP A 509 11.60 13.14 -12.64
C ASP A 509 10.83 12.28 -13.64
N PHE A 510 10.80 10.97 -13.42
CA PHE A 510 10.07 10.07 -14.29
C PHE A 510 8.57 10.26 -14.15
N ASP A 511 8.04 10.70 -13.01
CA ASP A 511 6.59 10.93 -12.85
C ASP A 511 6.11 11.95 -13.88
N ALA A 512 6.89 13.01 -14.12
CA ALA A 512 6.61 13.98 -15.17
C ALA A 512 6.66 13.38 -16.59
N LEU A 513 7.55 12.41 -16.86
CA LEU A 513 7.57 11.70 -18.15
C LEU A 513 6.34 10.81 -18.32
N LEU A 514 5.96 10.07 -17.28
CA LEU A 514 4.85 9.12 -17.30
C LEU A 514 3.52 9.85 -17.44
N MET A 515 3.32 10.88 -16.63
CA MET A 515 2.13 11.70 -16.67
C MET A 515 2.07 12.57 -17.94
N GLY A 516 3.23 12.94 -18.51
CA GLY A 516 3.32 13.59 -19.80
C GLY A 516 3.18 12.68 -21.03
N GLY A 517 2.93 11.37 -20.82
CA GLY A 517 2.73 10.41 -21.90
C GLY A 517 4.00 10.07 -22.69
N CYS A 518 5.18 10.34 -22.13
CA CYS A 518 6.48 10.13 -22.76
C CYS A 518 7.06 8.74 -22.45
N PHE A 519 6.26 7.68 -22.60
CA PHE A 519 6.64 6.30 -22.27
C PHE A 519 7.89 5.78 -23.01
N CYS A 520 8.19 6.33 -24.18
CA CYS A 520 9.34 5.96 -25.01
C CYS A 520 10.54 6.91 -24.84
N HIS A 521 10.57 7.71 -23.78
CA HIS A 521 11.65 8.66 -23.54
C HIS A 521 13.00 7.93 -23.34
N PRO A 522 14.14 8.46 -23.84
CA PRO A 522 15.44 7.80 -23.72
C PRO A 522 15.88 7.47 -22.29
N CYS A 523 15.37 8.19 -21.29
CA CYS A 523 15.65 7.90 -19.87
C CYS A 523 14.82 6.75 -19.30
N LEU A 524 13.78 6.28 -20.02
CA LEU A 524 12.96 5.12 -19.67
C LEU A 524 13.40 3.86 -20.43
N ASP A 525 14.63 3.81 -20.97
CA ASP A 525 15.11 2.72 -21.83
C ASP A 525 15.01 1.33 -21.18
N LYS A 526 15.27 1.24 -19.87
CA LYS A 526 15.12 0.01 -19.07
C LYS A 526 13.68 -0.29 -18.64
N LEU A 527 12.78 0.68 -18.75
CA LEU A 527 11.34 0.56 -18.53
C LEU A 527 10.58 0.44 -19.87
N ASN A 528 11.31 0.27 -20.98
CA ASN A 528 10.76 0.22 -22.32
C ASN A 528 9.72 -0.91 -22.41
N PRO A 529 8.47 -0.61 -22.79
CA PRO A 529 7.42 -1.61 -22.85
C PRO A 529 7.61 -2.63 -23.99
N CYS A 530 8.43 -2.34 -25.00
CA CYS A 530 8.62 -3.17 -26.18
C CYS A 530 9.65 -4.30 -25.97
N LEU A 531 9.27 -5.52 -26.36
CA LEU A 531 10.06 -6.75 -26.27
C LEU A 531 10.82 -7.07 -27.57
N ASN A 532 11.72 -8.04 -27.46
CA ASN A 532 12.35 -8.72 -28.60
C ASN A 532 13.02 -7.78 -29.61
N GLY A 533 13.61 -6.68 -29.13
CA GLY A 533 14.25 -5.66 -29.97
C GLY A 533 13.27 -4.68 -30.64
N GLY A 534 12.02 -4.65 -30.19
CA GLY A 534 11.02 -3.66 -30.60
C GLY A 534 11.42 -2.23 -30.24
N THR A 535 11.09 -1.30 -31.13
CA THR A 535 11.33 0.13 -30.91
C THR A 535 10.07 0.79 -30.37
N CYS A 536 10.16 1.43 -29.20
CA CYS A 536 9.06 2.18 -28.61
C CYS A 536 8.80 3.47 -29.39
N VAL A 537 7.53 3.74 -29.67
CA VAL A 537 7.08 4.96 -30.34
C VAL A 537 6.00 5.61 -29.49
N ASN A 538 6.22 6.86 -29.06
CA ASN A 538 5.22 7.61 -28.32
C ASN A 538 3.97 7.82 -29.19
N TYR A 539 2.81 7.44 -28.65
CA TYR A 539 1.53 7.77 -29.24
C TYR A 539 1.04 9.06 -28.56
N MET A 540 1.27 10.18 -29.25
CA MET A 540 1.14 11.56 -28.76
C MET A 540 0.11 11.73 -27.64
N LEU A 541 0.60 11.99 -26.42
CA LEU A 541 -0.15 12.29 -25.18
C LEU A 541 -1.18 11.24 -24.73
N LYS A 542 -1.21 10.10 -25.42
CA LYS A 542 -2.19 9.06 -25.20
C LYS A 542 -1.52 7.77 -24.78
N GLY A 543 -0.27 7.50 -25.15
CA GLY A 543 0.40 6.26 -24.73
C GLY A 543 1.61 5.93 -25.57
N PHE A 544 1.75 4.66 -25.91
CA PHE A 544 2.84 4.18 -26.76
C PHE A 544 2.37 3.10 -27.73
N THR A 545 3.21 2.81 -28.71
CA THR A 545 3.13 1.63 -29.57
C THR A 545 4.52 1.07 -29.81
N CYS A 546 4.62 -0.21 -30.15
CA CYS A 546 5.89 -0.82 -30.51
C CYS A 546 6.00 -1.06 -32.02
N SER A 547 7.13 -0.67 -32.59
CA SER A 547 7.53 -1.06 -33.94
C SER A 547 8.33 -2.36 -33.86
N CYS A 548 7.78 -3.45 -34.39
CA CYS A 548 8.34 -4.79 -34.21
C CYS A 548 9.33 -5.17 -35.34
N PRO A 549 10.45 -5.83 -34.99
CA PRO A 549 11.36 -6.42 -35.98
C PRO A 549 10.66 -7.48 -36.82
N ASP A 550 11.22 -7.79 -37.99
CA ASP A 550 10.64 -8.73 -38.96
C ASP A 550 10.18 -10.05 -38.31
N GLY A 551 8.87 -10.30 -38.43
CA GLY A 551 8.16 -11.46 -37.90
C GLY A 551 7.70 -11.34 -36.44
N TYR A 552 8.34 -10.53 -35.59
CA TYR A 552 7.75 -10.26 -34.28
C TYR A 552 6.49 -9.42 -34.41
N HIS A 553 5.52 -9.63 -33.52
CA HIS A 553 4.26 -8.91 -33.54
C HIS A 553 3.58 -8.88 -32.16
N GLY A 554 2.41 -8.22 -32.10
CA GLY A 554 1.71 -7.89 -30.86
C GLY A 554 2.06 -6.48 -30.38
N ASP A 555 1.27 -5.96 -29.44
CA ASP A 555 1.39 -4.58 -28.96
C ASP A 555 2.75 -4.26 -28.36
N HIS A 556 3.44 -5.28 -27.87
CA HIS A 556 4.75 -5.22 -27.23
C HIS A 556 5.79 -6.00 -28.01
N CYS A 557 5.52 -6.46 -29.23
CA CYS A 557 6.42 -7.36 -29.98
C CYS A 557 6.72 -8.67 -29.23
N GLN A 558 5.78 -9.12 -28.40
CA GLN A 558 5.95 -10.29 -27.53
C GLN A 558 5.85 -11.62 -28.29
N TYR A 559 5.18 -11.65 -29.45
CA TYR A 559 4.94 -12.89 -30.20
C TYR A 559 5.96 -13.08 -31.31
N ALA A 560 6.39 -14.33 -31.50
CA ALA A 560 7.38 -14.71 -32.50
C ALA A 560 6.81 -14.79 -33.93
N PRO A 561 7.65 -14.79 -34.99
CA PRO A 561 7.25 -14.85 -36.42
C PRO A 561 6.23 -15.91 -36.82
N ASP A 562 6.28 -17.08 -36.19
CA ASP A 562 5.42 -18.22 -36.52
C ASP A 562 4.35 -18.49 -35.46
N GLU A 563 4.30 -17.65 -34.42
CA GLU A 563 3.29 -17.77 -33.38
C GLU A 563 2.03 -17.07 -33.87
N PRO A 564 0.87 -17.75 -33.97
CA PRO A 564 -0.36 -17.04 -34.28
C PRO A 564 -0.66 -16.07 -33.14
N THR A 565 -1.07 -14.83 -33.47
CA THR A 565 -1.73 -13.97 -32.48
C THR A 565 -2.80 -14.82 -31.79
N PRO A 566 -2.84 -14.88 -30.44
CA PRO A 566 -3.71 -15.81 -29.74
C PRO A 566 -5.14 -15.70 -30.24
N SER A 567 -5.57 -16.66 -31.06
CA SER A 567 -6.92 -16.70 -31.60
C SER A 567 -7.80 -17.25 -30.48
N TYR A 568 -8.29 -16.36 -29.61
CA TYR A 568 -9.18 -16.79 -28.54
C TYR A 568 -10.40 -17.45 -29.20
N LYS A 569 -10.62 -18.75 -28.95
CA LYS A 569 -11.94 -19.34 -29.13
C LYS A 569 -12.76 -18.98 -27.88
N SER A 570 -14.06 -18.78 -28.10
CA SER A 570 -15.04 -18.39 -27.10
C SER A 570 -15.02 -19.27 -25.84
N MET A 571 -15.26 -18.60 -24.70
CA MET A 571 -15.73 -19.10 -23.39
C MET A 571 -14.70 -19.81 -22.49
N GLY A 572 -14.42 -19.19 -21.33
CA GLY A 572 -14.28 -19.92 -20.07
C GLY A 572 -13.09 -19.62 -19.16
N ASN A 573 -12.04 -18.93 -19.61
CA ASN A 573 -10.91 -18.55 -18.76
C ASN A 573 -10.15 -17.43 -19.44
N PHE A 574 -10.37 -16.19 -19.03
CA PHE A 574 -9.52 -15.09 -19.45
C PHE A 574 -8.27 -15.07 -18.54
N THR A 575 -7.14 -14.67 -19.10
CA THR A 575 -5.92 -14.27 -18.39
C THR A 575 -5.35 -13.20 -19.28
N LYS A 576 -5.83 -11.96 -19.18
CA LYS A 576 -5.40 -10.90 -20.10
C LYS A 576 -4.21 -10.08 -19.56
N TRP A 577 -3.11 -10.80 -19.39
CA TRP A 577 -1.75 -10.32 -19.66
C TRP A 577 -0.96 -11.53 -20.20
N PRO A 578 -0.52 -11.55 -21.47
CA PRO A 578 0.23 -12.68 -22.00
C PRO A 578 1.63 -12.69 -21.38
N TYR A 579 1.87 -13.70 -20.53
CA TYR A 579 3.12 -14.14 -19.92
C TYR A 579 4.38 -13.32 -20.27
N TYR A 580 4.83 -12.50 -19.31
CA TYR A 580 6.24 -12.18 -19.17
C TYR A 580 6.88 -13.24 -18.28
N VAL A 581 7.82 -14.00 -18.84
CA VAL A 581 8.89 -14.60 -18.06
C VAL A 581 9.89 -13.47 -17.83
N TYR A 582 10.13 -13.09 -16.58
CA TYR A 582 11.24 -12.19 -16.27
C TYR A 582 12.54 -12.81 -16.82
N PRO A 583 13.29 -12.15 -17.73
CA PRO A 583 14.59 -12.65 -18.17
C PRO A 583 15.68 -12.43 -17.10
N TYR A 584 15.32 -11.95 -15.92
CA TYR A 584 16.19 -11.89 -14.76
C TYR A 584 15.59 -12.79 -13.68
N GLU A 585 16.38 -13.76 -13.19
CA GLU A 585 16.31 -14.07 -11.76
C GLU A 585 16.34 -12.71 -11.07
N MET A 586 15.31 -12.37 -10.30
CA MET A 586 15.45 -11.28 -9.34
C MET A 586 16.68 -11.66 -8.53
N ALA A 587 17.79 -10.98 -8.81
CA ALA A 587 18.99 -11.08 -8.03
C ALA A 587 18.57 -10.57 -6.65
N SER A 588 18.15 -11.52 -5.82
CA SER A 588 17.75 -11.31 -4.44
C SER A 588 18.96 -10.98 -3.57
N ASP A 589 20.16 -10.92 -4.16
CA ASP A 589 21.41 -10.93 -3.38
C ASP A 589 22.39 -9.80 -3.69
N LYS A 590 21.98 -8.66 -4.30
CA LYS A 590 22.92 -7.54 -4.54
C LYS A 590 22.53 -6.14 -4.08
N CYS A 591 21.32 -5.91 -3.59
CA CYS A 591 20.98 -4.68 -2.84
C CYS A 591 20.38 -4.94 -1.45
N MET A 592 20.27 -6.20 -1.03
CA MET A 592 19.96 -6.60 0.35
C MET A 592 21.25 -7.11 1.00
N ALA A 593 22.21 -6.23 1.26
CA ALA A 593 23.41 -6.59 2.00
C ALA A 593 23.68 -5.52 3.05
N ASP A 594 22.81 -5.52 4.05
CA ASP A 594 23.13 -5.53 5.49
C ASP A 594 21.99 -4.85 6.25
N PRO A 595 21.50 -5.41 7.37
CA PRO A 595 20.67 -4.63 8.28
C PRO A 595 21.45 -3.36 8.64
N LEU A 596 20.82 -2.19 8.46
CA LEU A 596 21.42 -0.91 8.83
C LEU A 596 22.02 -1.05 10.24
N PRO A 597 23.31 -0.73 10.44
CA PRO A 597 23.94 -0.87 11.75
C PRO A 597 23.15 -0.07 12.78
N THR A 598 22.73 -0.71 13.86
CA THR A 598 21.95 -0.08 14.94
C THR A 598 22.82 0.52 16.04
N THR A 599 24.15 0.34 15.94
CA THR A 599 25.14 0.82 16.91
C THR A 599 26.27 1.55 16.20
N CYS A 600 26.46 2.84 16.49
CA CYS A 600 27.65 3.59 16.07
C CYS A 600 28.88 3.11 16.87
N GLU A 601 30.01 2.82 16.22
CA GLU A 601 31.28 2.68 16.95
C GLU A 601 31.71 4.06 17.47
N MET A 602 31.98 4.16 18.77
CA MET A 602 32.49 5.40 19.37
C MET A 602 33.97 5.56 19.01
N ASP A 603 34.29 6.64 18.29
CA ASP A 603 35.67 7.10 18.17
C ASP A 603 36.21 7.45 19.57
N GLU A 604 37.40 6.94 19.92
CA GLU A 604 38.10 7.24 21.18
C GLU A 604 38.30 8.76 21.38
N SER A 605 38.28 9.54 20.30
CA SER A 605 38.34 11.01 20.33
C SER A 605 37.07 11.69 20.88
N LEU A 606 35.95 10.97 21.00
CA LEU A 606 34.63 11.48 21.39
C LEU A 606 34.22 11.13 22.84
N VAL A 607 35.06 10.42 23.59
CA VAL A 607 34.78 10.03 24.98
C VAL A 607 34.54 11.27 25.86
N GLY A 608 33.35 11.35 26.47
CA GLY A 608 32.95 12.43 27.38
C GLY A 608 32.13 13.58 26.75
N LYS A 609 31.75 13.47 25.47
CA LYS A 609 30.81 14.38 24.80
C LYS A 609 29.42 13.75 24.68
N GLN A 610 28.38 14.57 24.63
CA GLN A 610 27.04 14.11 24.20
C GLN A 610 27.07 13.98 22.68
N CYS A 611 26.85 12.77 22.18
CA CYS A 611 26.79 12.47 20.75
C CYS A 611 25.43 11.90 20.38
N THR A 612 25.00 12.13 19.15
CA THR A 612 23.79 11.54 18.58
C THR A 612 24.16 10.77 17.32
N CYS A 613 23.67 9.54 17.17
CA CYS A 613 23.84 8.79 15.93
C CYS A 613 23.02 9.44 14.82
N LYS A 614 23.68 9.76 13.69
CA LYS A 614 23.03 10.26 12.49
C LYS A 614 23.44 9.40 11.30
N TYR A 615 22.48 9.14 10.41
CA TYR A 615 22.78 8.54 9.12
C TYR A 615 23.43 9.59 8.21
N LYS A 616 24.54 9.21 7.58
CA LYS A 616 25.25 10.03 6.62
C LYS A 616 25.39 9.23 5.33
N TRP A 617 25.11 9.90 4.22
CA TRP A 617 25.33 9.32 2.90
C TRP A 617 26.83 9.38 2.55
N VAL A 618 27.37 8.26 2.06
CA VAL A 618 28.79 8.12 1.73
C VAL A 618 28.92 7.66 0.28
N GLU A 619 29.63 8.44 -0.52
CA GLU A 619 30.01 8.07 -1.89
C GLU A 619 31.33 7.29 -1.85
N ALA A 620 31.30 6.01 -2.21
CA ALA A 620 32.48 5.16 -2.31
C ALA A 620 32.51 4.42 -3.66
N GLY A 621 32.71 5.17 -4.76
CA GLY A 621 32.87 4.58 -6.10
C GLY A 621 31.60 3.91 -6.61
N GLU A 622 31.69 2.67 -7.10
CA GLU A 622 30.56 1.92 -7.69
C GLU A 622 29.51 1.43 -6.67
N ALA A 623 29.68 1.71 -5.37
CA ALA A 623 28.69 1.46 -4.34
C ALA A 623 28.46 2.74 -3.51
N SER A 624 27.29 3.34 -3.66
CA SER A 624 26.81 4.43 -2.81
C SER A 624 25.93 3.85 -1.70
N GLY A 625 26.12 4.30 -0.46
CA GLY A 625 25.42 3.73 0.69
C GLY A 625 25.18 4.73 1.83
N VAL A 626 24.43 4.28 2.83
CA VAL A 626 24.14 5.04 4.05
C VAL A 626 24.94 4.42 5.20
N GLU A 627 25.74 5.22 5.89
CA GLU A 627 26.51 4.80 7.08
C GLU A 627 25.96 5.50 8.34
N LEU A 628 25.97 4.81 9.48
CA LEU A 628 25.59 5.40 10.78
C LEU A 628 26.82 5.99 11.46
N VAL A 629 26.85 7.32 11.65
CA VAL A 629 27.99 8.05 12.24
C VAL A 629 27.62 8.73 13.56
N CYS A 630 28.56 8.81 14.49
CA CYS A 630 28.41 9.54 15.75
C CYS A 630 28.74 11.03 15.53
N VAL A 631 27.78 11.92 15.79
CA VAL A 631 27.91 13.38 15.60
C VAL A 631 27.90 14.12 16.93
#